data_AF-A0A7W1MC55-F1
#
_entry.id   AF-A0A7W1MC55-F1
#
_cell.length_a   1.000
_cell.length_b   1.000
_cell.length_c   1.000
_cell.angle_alpha   90.00
_cell.angle_beta   90.00
_cell.angle_gamma   90.00
#
_symmetry.space_group_name_H-M   'P 1'
#
loop_
_entity.id
_entity.type
_entity.pdbx_description
1 polymer ?
#
loop_
_entity_poly.entity_id
_entity_poly.type
_entity_poly.pdbx_seq_one_letter_code
_entity_poly.pdbx_strand_id
1 'polypeptide(L)'
;MMDKTLRDLLIDELHDLLSCEEQIVKALPDMVKASESPDLKKAFEDHLKETKGQVQRLQKVFKLLKTEKKEKFCSATKGLIEECKGVLKDYKNKSPVRDAALISKAQRIEHYEIAAYGTVRTFASELGLREVAKLLQETLDEEGNANKKLNKIAEGGFIFSGINHEANLSEQDDSQESIKPRSRPKKASNHKNSNVLDVITAIPKKIKDLSKAATQSKKSATAQKASSAKKTTPTKKTAPTKKTAPTKKATQAKETKSKNSNISDSKKTDESHPTSAPKKTKGGSSKG
;
A
#
# COMPACT_ATOMS: atom_id res chain seq x y z
N MET A 1 19.06 32.93 -7.98
CA MET A 1 17.84 32.18 -7.58
C MET A 1 17.96 31.88 -6.10
N MET A 2 16.86 31.72 -5.36
CA MET A 2 16.94 31.11 -4.04
C MET A 2 17.00 29.59 -4.23
N ASP A 3 17.99 28.95 -3.63
CA ASP A 3 18.20 27.51 -3.75
C ASP A 3 17.08 26.74 -3.03
N LYS A 4 16.58 25.67 -3.65
CA LYS A 4 15.51 24.84 -3.08
C LYS A 4 16.02 24.13 -1.82
N THR A 5 15.22 24.15 -0.76
CA THR A 5 15.50 23.39 0.47
C THR A 5 14.95 21.97 0.39
N LEU A 6 15.38 21.09 1.32
CA LEU A 6 14.78 19.76 1.48
C LEU A 6 13.27 19.83 1.80
N ARG A 7 12.80 20.91 2.44
CA ARG A 7 11.36 21.13 2.68
C ARG A 7 10.62 21.41 1.38
N ASP A 8 11.20 22.19 0.48
CA ASP A 8 10.60 22.48 -0.83
C ASP A 8 10.53 21.22 -1.69
N LEU A 9 11.58 20.38 -1.64
CA LEU A 9 11.58 19.07 -2.29
C LEU A 9 10.49 18.16 -1.72
N LEU A 10 10.39 18.03 -0.38
CA LEU A 10 9.31 17.25 0.26
C LEU A 10 7.91 17.71 -0.20
N ILE A 11 7.67 19.02 -0.28
CA ILE A 11 6.36 19.55 -0.71
C ILE A 11 6.10 19.25 -2.19
N ASP A 12 7.12 19.37 -3.05
CA ASP A 12 7.03 19.08 -4.49
C ASP A 12 6.76 17.58 -4.77
N GLU A 13 7.40 16.68 -4.02
CA GLU A 13 7.14 15.23 -4.08
C GLU A 13 5.73 14.88 -3.55
N LEU A 14 5.27 15.52 -2.47
CA LEU A 14 3.91 15.31 -1.94
C LEU A 14 2.82 15.79 -2.91
N HIS A 15 3.08 16.81 -3.72
CA HIS A 15 2.18 17.21 -4.80
C HIS A 15 2.14 16.17 -5.94
N ASP A 16 3.26 15.49 -6.20
CA ASP A 16 3.32 14.44 -7.22
C ASP A 16 2.56 13.19 -6.75
N LEU A 17 2.78 12.76 -5.50
CA LEU A 17 2.03 11.68 -4.86
C LEU A 17 0.52 11.95 -4.84
N LEU A 18 0.06 13.14 -4.46
CA LEU A 18 -1.38 13.44 -4.50
C LEU A 18 -1.96 13.37 -5.93
N SER A 19 -1.14 13.65 -6.94
CA SER A 19 -1.50 13.48 -8.35
C SER A 19 -1.49 12.03 -8.81
N CYS A 20 -0.58 11.21 -8.26
CA CYS A 20 -0.50 9.76 -8.47
C CYS A 20 -1.79 9.08 -7.99
N GLU A 21 -2.10 9.27 -6.71
CA GLU A 21 -3.26 8.78 -5.99
C GLU A 21 -4.60 9.16 -6.66
N GLU A 22 -4.77 10.44 -7.01
CA GLU A 22 -5.98 10.94 -7.69
C GLU A 22 -6.13 10.42 -9.14
N GLN A 23 -5.07 9.90 -9.75
CA GLN A 23 -5.13 9.18 -11.03
C GLN A 23 -5.45 7.69 -10.82
N ILE A 24 -4.87 7.05 -9.81
CA ILE A 24 -5.09 5.63 -9.49
C ILE A 24 -6.55 5.38 -9.05
N VAL A 25 -7.12 6.25 -8.20
CA VAL A 25 -8.56 6.22 -7.82
C VAL A 25 -9.48 6.23 -9.06
N LYS A 26 -9.07 6.87 -10.16
CA LYS A 26 -9.84 6.92 -11.41
C LYS A 26 -9.62 5.69 -12.30
N ALA A 27 -8.47 5.03 -12.21
CA ALA A 27 -8.10 3.88 -13.03
C ALA A 27 -8.57 2.54 -12.46
N LEU A 28 -8.51 2.36 -11.14
CA LEU A 28 -8.87 1.10 -10.46
C LEU A 28 -10.28 0.56 -10.79
N PRO A 29 -11.34 1.38 -10.94
CA PRO A 29 -12.66 0.88 -11.34
C PRO A 29 -12.66 0.11 -12.68
N ASP A 30 -11.77 0.47 -13.61
CA ASP A 30 -11.65 -0.24 -14.88
C ASP A 30 -10.82 -1.53 -14.73
N MET A 31 -9.85 -1.57 -13.81
CA MET A 31 -9.11 -2.79 -13.46
C MET A 31 -10.00 -3.83 -12.75
N VAL A 32 -10.90 -3.39 -11.85
CA VAL A 32 -11.94 -4.23 -11.25
C VAL A 32 -12.85 -4.84 -12.33
N LYS A 33 -13.40 -4.00 -13.23
CA LYS A 33 -14.22 -4.48 -14.36
C LYS A 33 -13.43 -5.42 -15.29
N ALA A 34 -12.15 -5.17 -15.47
CA ALA A 34 -11.31 -5.90 -16.39
C ALA A 34 -10.95 -7.30 -15.92
N SER A 35 -10.77 -7.49 -14.62
CA SER A 35 -10.31 -8.74 -14.03
C SER A 35 -11.33 -9.88 -14.21
N GLU A 36 -10.85 -11.12 -14.26
CA GLU A 36 -11.67 -12.33 -14.27
C GLU A 36 -11.79 -12.95 -12.87
N SER A 37 -10.64 -13.20 -12.23
CA SER A 37 -10.51 -13.80 -10.92
C SER A 37 -11.27 -13.01 -9.85
N PRO A 38 -12.11 -13.67 -9.03
CA PRO A 38 -12.77 -13.04 -7.89
C PRO A 38 -11.78 -12.41 -6.89
N ASP A 39 -10.64 -13.06 -6.65
CA ASP A 39 -9.63 -12.58 -5.71
C ASP A 39 -8.90 -11.34 -6.24
N LEU A 40 -8.61 -11.29 -7.55
CA LEU A 40 -8.01 -10.10 -8.18
C LEU A 40 -8.98 -8.91 -8.20
N LYS A 41 -10.26 -9.14 -8.54
CA LYS A 41 -11.31 -8.11 -8.41
C LYS A 41 -11.35 -7.55 -6.99
N LYS A 42 -11.42 -8.43 -5.99
CA LYS A 42 -11.46 -8.04 -4.58
C LYS A 42 -10.18 -7.28 -4.17
N ALA A 43 -9.01 -7.66 -4.70
CA ALA A 43 -7.78 -6.94 -4.46
C ALA A 43 -7.86 -5.48 -4.93
N PHE A 44 -8.29 -5.23 -6.17
CA PHE A 44 -8.47 -3.87 -6.69
C PHE A 44 -9.62 -3.09 -6.02
N GLU A 45 -10.70 -3.76 -5.60
CA GLU A 45 -11.80 -3.13 -4.86
C GLU A 45 -11.41 -2.72 -3.43
N ASP A 46 -10.59 -3.54 -2.76
CA ASP A 46 -10.05 -3.21 -1.44
C ASP A 46 -9.03 -2.06 -1.58
N HIS A 47 -8.09 -2.16 -2.51
CA HIS A 47 -7.08 -1.13 -2.76
C HIS A 47 -7.72 0.22 -3.13
N LEU A 48 -8.79 0.25 -3.96
CA LEU A 48 -9.54 1.49 -4.24
C LEU A 48 -10.15 2.17 -2.99
N LYS A 49 -10.37 1.43 -1.89
CA LYS A 49 -10.79 2.01 -0.60
C LYS A 49 -9.58 2.56 0.15
N GLU A 50 -8.46 1.85 0.12
CA GLU A 50 -7.16 2.26 0.68
C GLU A 50 -6.68 3.56 0.00
N THR A 51 -6.59 3.62 -1.33
CA THR A 51 -6.24 4.83 -2.14
C THR A 51 -7.10 6.04 -1.81
N LYS A 52 -8.41 5.86 -1.57
CA LYS A 52 -9.28 6.97 -1.13
C LYS A 52 -8.93 7.47 0.28
N GLY A 53 -8.50 6.58 1.17
CA GLY A 53 -7.95 6.93 2.49
C GLY A 53 -6.58 7.61 2.37
N GLN A 54 -5.72 7.15 1.47
CA GLN A 54 -4.38 7.69 1.21
C GLN A 54 -4.44 9.12 0.66
N VAL A 55 -5.35 9.43 -0.28
CA VAL A 55 -5.70 10.80 -0.69
C VAL A 55 -6.09 11.69 0.51
N GLN A 56 -6.95 11.21 1.40
CA GLN A 56 -7.34 11.96 2.61
C GLN A 56 -6.16 12.14 3.58
N ARG A 57 -5.28 11.14 3.67
CA ARG A 57 -4.06 11.17 4.50
C ARG A 57 -3.07 12.22 3.98
N LEU A 58 -2.86 12.31 2.67
CA LEU A 58 -2.08 13.38 2.04
C LEU A 58 -2.71 14.76 2.27
N GLN A 59 -4.03 14.90 2.15
CA GLN A 59 -4.72 16.17 2.49
C GLN A 59 -4.52 16.57 3.95
N LYS A 60 -4.44 15.62 4.89
CA LYS A 60 -4.04 15.89 6.28
C LYS A 60 -2.58 16.33 6.38
N VAL A 61 -1.67 15.68 5.66
CA VAL A 61 -0.24 16.07 5.59
C VAL A 61 -0.08 17.52 5.10
N PHE A 62 -0.77 17.93 4.03
CA PHE A 62 -0.76 19.32 3.55
C PHE A 62 -1.17 20.34 4.63
N LYS A 63 -2.23 20.04 5.39
CA LYS A 63 -2.67 20.86 6.53
C LYS A 63 -1.61 20.96 7.63
N LEU A 64 -0.96 19.84 7.99
CA LEU A 64 0.14 19.82 8.99
C LEU A 64 1.35 20.63 8.52
N LEU A 65 1.66 20.60 7.22
CA LEU A 65 2.75 21.37 6.62
C LEU A 65 2.41 22.86 6.43
N LYS A 66 1.16 23.28 6.66
CA LYS A 66 0.65 24.63 6.41
C LYS A 66 0.92 25.10 4.98
N THR A 67 0.72 24.20 4.01
CA THR A 67 0.90 24.49 2.58
C THR A 67 -0.31 24.00 1.79
N GLU A 68 -0.72 24.79 0.80
CA GLU A 68 -1.91 24.52 0.00
C GLU A 68 -1.64 23.46 -1.06
N LYS A 69 -2.68 22.72 -1.46
CA LYS A 69 -2.59 21.86 -2.65
C LYS A 69 -2.35 22.74 -3.88
N LYS A 70 -1.26 22.48 -4.59
CA LYS A 70 -1.05 22.96 -5.96
C LYS A 70 -1.45 21.87 -6.94
N GLU A 71 -1.95 22.27 -8.10
CA GLU A 71 -2.11 21.34 -9.21
C GLU A 71 -0.73 20.98 -9.78
N LYS A 72 -0.33 19.73 -9.57
CA LYS A 72 0.79 19.08 -10.24
C LYS A 72 0.26 17.85 -10.96
N PHE A 73 0.82 17.53 -12.12
CA PHE A 73 0.45 16.35 -12.88
C PHE A 73 1.59 15.32 -12.85
N CYS A 74 1.38 14.17 -12.20
CA CYS A 74 2.36 13.09 -12.19
C CYS A 74 2.34 12.35 -13.54
N SER A 75 3.33 12.64 -14.38
CA SER A 75 3.51 12.00 -15.69
C SER A 75 3.94 10.53 -15.59
N ALA A 76 4.65 10.14 -14.52
CA ALA A 76 5.09 8.76 -14.32
C ALA A 76 3.88 7.83 -14.10
N THR A 77 2.99 8.19 -13.17
CA THR A 77 1.75 7.45 -12.90
C THR A 77 0.84 7.37 -14.11
N LYS A 78 0.72 8.46 -14.90
CA LYS A 78 0.00 8.44 -16.17
C LYS A 78 0.55 7.35 -17.10
N GLY A 79 1.88 7.27 -17.25
CA GLY A 79 2.52 6.24 -18.07
C GLY A 79 2.18 4.82 -17.62
N LEU A 80 2.28 4.55 -16.32
CA LEU A 80 1.96 3.24 -15.74
C LEU A 80 0.47 2.88 -15.89
N ILE A 81 -0.44 3.84 -15.74
CA ILE A 81 -1.88 3.66 -15.97
C ILE A 81 -2.17 3.40 -17.46
N GLU A 82 -1.50 4.07 -18.40
CA GLU A 82 -1.64 3.78 -19.82
C GLU A 82 -1.09 2.38 -20.19
N GLU A 83 -0.07 1.88 -19.50
CA GLU A 83 0.35 0.47 -19.61
C GLU A 83 -0.73 -0.50 -19.11
N CYS A 84 -1.39 -0.20 -17.98
CA CYS A 84 -2.54 -0.99 -17.50
C CYS A 84 -3.69 -1.01 -18.53
N LYS A 85 -3.98 0.13 -19.16
CA LYS A 85 -4.98 0.23 -20.24
C LYS A 85 -4.53 -0.48 -21.52
N GLY A 86 -3.23 -0.62 -21.76
CA GLY A 86 -2.67 -1.42 -22.85
C GLY A 86 -3.12 -2.87 -22.77
N VAL A 87 -3.06 -3.47 -21.57
CA VAL A 87 -3.55 -4.84 -21.31
C VAL A 87 -5.00 -5.03 -21.77
N LEU A 88 -5.86 -4.03 -21.61
CA LEU A 88 -7.27 -4.10 -22.02
C LEU A 88 -7.48 -4.06 -23.55
N LYS A 89 -6.50 -3.56 -24.29
CA LYS A 89 -6.50 -3.51 -25.77
C LYS A 89 -5.93 -4.80 -26.35
N ASP A 90 -4.84 -5.27 -25.77
CA ASP A 90 -4.07 -6.43 -26.24
C ASP A 90 -4.80 -7.74 -25.90
N TYR A 91 -5.32 -7.85 -24.66
CA TYR A 91 -6.04 -9.02 -24.16
C TYR A 91 -7.55 -8.74 -24.14
N LYS A 92 -8.21 -8.85 -25.30
CA LYS A 92 -9.63 -8.50 -25.47
C LYS A 92 -10.57 -9.29 -24.56
N ASN A 93 -10.37 -10.61 -24.48
CA ASN A 93 -11.17 -11.51 -23.66
C ASN A 93 -10.67 -11.48 -22.21
N LYS A 94 -11.55 -11.86 -21.28
CA LYS A 94 -11.14 -12.26 -19.93
C LYS A 94 -10.44 -13.61 -20.01
N SER A 95 -9.30 -13.73 -19.33
CA SER A 95 -8.52 -14.96 -19.22
C SER A 95 -7.54 -14.87 -18.05
N PRO A 96 -7.03 -16.00 -17.53
CA PRO A 96 -5.93 -15.99 -16.56
C PRO A 96 -4.68 -15.26 -17.05
N VAL A 97 -4.36 -15.35 -18.35
CA VAL A 97 -3.22 -14.61 -18.97
C VAL A 97 -3.40 -13.10 -18.85
N ARG A 98 -4.62 -12.61 -19.08
CA ARG A 98 -4.96 -11.19 -18.90
C ARG A 98 -4.85 -10.76 -17.45
N ASP A 99 -5.32 -11.58 -16.52
CA ASP A 99 -5.24 -11.27 -15.09
C ASP A 99 -3.78 -11.28 -14.59
N ALA A 100 -2.93 -12.19 -15.09
CA ALA A 100 -1.49 -12.14 -14.85
C ALA A 100 -0.85 -10.85 -15.40
N ALA A 101 -1.25 -10.41 -16.60
CA ALA A 101 -0.81 -9.15 -17.18
C ALA A 101 -1.29 -7.93 -16.35
N LEU A 102 -2.54 -7.94 -15.86
CA LEU A 102 -3.07 -6.90 -14.97
C LEU A 102 -2.30 -6.84 -13.64
N ILE A 103 -1.99 -7.98 -13.03
CA ILE A 103 -1.15 -8.04 -11.81
C ILE A 103 0.24 -7.46 -12.09
N SER A 104 0.89 -7.86 -13.20
CA SER A 104 2.21 -7.35 -13.57
C SER A 104 2.25 -5.82 -13.71
N LYS A 105 1.20 -5.20 -14.28
CA LYS A 105 1.12 -3.74 -14.38
C LYS A 105 0.77 -3.08 -13.03
N ALA A 106 -0.12 -3.68 -12.24
CA ALA A 106 -0.46 -3.20 -10.90
C ALA A 106 0.78 -3.17 -9.99
N GLN A 107 1.55 -4.27 -9.91
CA GLN A 107 2.79 -4.34 -9.13
C GLN A 107 3.80 -3.23 -9.49
N ARG A 108 3.83 -2.77 -10.75
CA ARG A 108 4.70 -1.65 -11.16
C ARG A 108 4.23 -0.30 -10.65
N ILE A 109 2.93 -0.12 -10.44
CA ILE A 109 2.36 1.05 -9.75
C ILE A 109 2.71 0.98 -8.26
N GLU A 110 2.43 -0.14 -7.59
CA GLU A 110 2.79 -0.36 -6.18
C GLU A 110 4.28 -0.08 -5.91
N HIS A 111 5.17 -0.58 -6.78
CA HIS A 111 6.61 -0.38 -6.63
C HIS A 111 7.05 1.08 -6.86
N TYR A 112 6.33 1.86 -7.67
CA TYR A 112 6.55 3.29 -7.80
C TYR A 112 6.15 4.02 -6.51
N GLU A 113 4.98 3.69 -5.95
CA GLU A 113 4.46 4.31 -4.73
C GLU A 113 5.27 3.94 -3.49
N ILE A 114 5.70 2.67 -3.35
CA ILE A 114 6.63 2.23 -2.30
C ILE A 114 7.94 3.04 -2.34
N ALA A 115 8.48 3.32 -3.52
CA ALA A 115 9.70 4.13 -3.67
C ALA A 115 9.46 5.60 -3.33
N ALA A 116 8.36 6.19 -3.81
CA ALA A 116 7.99 7.58 -3.56
C ALA A 116 7.67 7.82 -2.07
N TYR A 117 6.79 7.01 -1.47
CA TYR A 117 6.45 7.08 -0.05
C TYR A 117 7.65 6.79 0.86
N GLY A 118 8.49 5.81 0.52
CA GLY A 118 9.77 5.58 1.20
C GLY A 118 10.65 6.82 1.26
N THR A 119 10.71 7.57 0.15
CA THR A 119 11.47 8.81 0.00
C THR A 119 10.87 9.95 0.84
N VAL A 120 9.59 10.31 0.65
CA VAL A 120 8.97 11.42 1.39
C VAL A 120 8.85 11.17 2.89
N ARG A 121 8.64 9.93 3.33
CA ARG A 121 8.67 9.55 4.74
C ARG A 121 10.05 9.77 5.36
N THR A 122 11.11 9.49 4.60
CA THR A 122 12.49 9.73 5.03
C THR A 122 12.76 11.23 5.13
N PHE A 123 12.42 12.02 4.10
CA PHE A 123 12.56 13.49 4.14
C PHE A 123 11.79 14.13 5.30
N ALA A 124 10.56 13.69 5.56
CA ALA A 124 9.78 14.15 6.71
C ALA A 124 10.44 13.80 8.05
N SER A 125 11.13 12.65 8.14
CA SER A 125 11.88 12.24 9.34
C SER A 125 13.11 13.13 9.58
N GLU A 126 13.91 13.39 8.54
CA GLU A 126 15.08 14.27 8.61
C GLU A 126 14.71 15.72 8.97
N LEU A 127 13.58 16.21 8.47
CA LEU A 127 13.03 17.54 8.81
C LEU A 127 12.37 17.59 10.21
N GLY A 128 12.40 16.50 10.99
CA GLY A 128 11.80 16.42 12.33
C GLY A 128 10.27 16.39 12.36
N LEU A 129 9.62 16.23 11.20
CA LEU A 129 8.16 16.30 11.01
C LEU A 129 7.49 14.97 11.39
N ARG A 130 7.64 14.55 12.66
CA ARG A 130 7.29 13.20 13.15
C ARG A 130 5.86 12.75 12.84
N GLU A 131 4.86 13.63 12.94
CA GLU A 131 3.47 13.25 12.60
C GLU A 131 3.31 13.00 11.10
N VAL A 132 3.92 13.83 10.26
CA VAL A 132 3.92 13.66 8.79
C VAL A 132 4.63 12.36 8.42
N ALA A 133 5.80 12.09 9.00
CA ALA A 133 6.54 10.84 8.78
C ALA A 133 5.72 9.61 9.19
N LYS A 134 4.96 9.67 10.29
CA LYS A 134 4.05 8.58 10.69
C LYS A 134 2.94 8.34 9.66
N LEU A 135 2.28 9.40 9.20
CA LEU A 135 1.22 9.30 8.19
C LEU A 135 1.75 8.74 6.86
N LEU A 136 2.93 9.17 6.42
CA LEU A 136 3.54 8.65 5.19
C LEU A 136 4.02 7.20 5.36
N GLN A 137 4.37 6.76 6.58
CA GLN A 137 4.64 5.36 6.88
C GLN A 137 3.36 4.51 6.84
N GLU A 138 2.23 5.02 7.33
CA GLU A 138 0.93 4.31 7.25
C GLU A 138 0.55 3.99 5.79
N THR A 139 0.70 4.95 4.86
CA THR A 139 0.51 4.66 3.44
C THR A 139 1.55 3.68 2.90
N LEU A 140 2.84 3.87 3.20
CA LEU A 140 3.92 2.96 2.75
C LEU A 140 3.70 1.50 3.16
N ASP A 141 3.12 1.28 4.35
CA ASP A 141 2.77 -0.05 4.84
C ASP A 141 1.54 -0.62 4.12
N GLU A 142 0.58 0.21 3.72
CA GLU A 142 -0.58 -0.18 2.89
C GLU A 142 -0.12 -0.67 1.50
N GLU A 143 0.68 0.10 0.74
CA GLU A 143 1.14 -0.33 -0.62
C GLU A 143 2.06 -1.55 -0.52
N GLY A 144 2.90 -1.57 0.52
CA GLY A 144 3.72 -2.72 0.86
C GLY A 144 2.91 -3.98 1.16
N ASN A 145 1.62 -3.86 1.51
CA ASN A 145 0.72 -5.00 1.72
C ASN A 145 -0.15 -5.29 0.49
N ALA A 146 -0.58 -4.28 -0.27
CA ALA A 146 -1.25 -4.44 -1.55
C ALA A 146 -0.37 -5.22 -2.55
N ASN A 147 0.90 -4.84 -2.69
CA ASN A 147 1.88 -5.58 -3.50
C ASN A 147 2.05 -7.05 -3.04
N LYS A 148 2.14 -7.32 -1.73
CA LYS A 148 2.22 -8.71 -1.20
C LYS A 148 0.96 -9.51 -1.52
N LYS A 149 -0.21 -8.88 -1.50
CA LYS A 149 -1.50 -9.49 -1.86
C LYS A 149 -1.53 -9.85 -3.35
N LEU A 150 -1.04 -8.96 -4.22
CA LEU A 150 -0.87 -9.23 -5.65
C LEU A 150 0.10 -10.41 -5.90
N ASN A 151 1.26 -10.44 -5.23
CA ASN A 151 2.20 -11.58 -5.33
C ASN A 151 1.52 -12.90 -4.94
N LYS A 152 0.77 -12.93 -3.84
CA LYS A 152 0.04 -14.13 -3.39
C LYS A 152 -1.04 -14.59 -4.37
N ILE A 153 -1.69 -13.66 -5.09
CA ILE A 153 -2.67 -14.01 -6.13
C ILE A 153 -1.95 -14.54 -7.39
N ALA A 154 -0.82 -13.96 -7.76
CA ALA A 154 -0.02 -14.38 -8.92
C ALA A 154 0.64 -15.76 -8.72
N GLU A 155 1.33 -15.96 -7.60
CA GLU A 155 2.09 -17.17 -7.26
C GLU A 155 1.20 -18.28 -6.68
N GLY A 156 0.09 -17.91 -6.04
CA GLY A 156 -0.78 -18.83 -5.32
C GLY A 156 -0.32 -19.07 -3.88
N GLY A 157 -0.48 -20.30 -3.42
CA GLY A 157 0.01 -20.74 -2.12
C GLY A 157 0.26 -22.23 -2.08
N PHE A 158 0.61 -22.76 -0.90
CA PHE A 158 0.89 -24.20 -0.74
C PHE A 158 -0.29 -25.12 -1.11
N ILE A 159 -1.53 -24.61 -1.07
CA ILE A 159 -2.77 -25.38 -1.24
C ILE A 159 -3.47 -25.06 -2.57
N PHE A 160 -3.22 -23.89 -3.18
CA PHE A 160 -3.97 -23.39 -4.32
C PHE A 160 -3.05 -22.82 -5.41
N SER A 161 -3.44 -23.03 -6.66
CA SER A 161 -2.81 -22.45 -7.84
C SER A 161 -2.89 -20.93 -7.81
N GLY A 162 -1.84 -20.25 -8.27
CA GLY A 162 -1.87 -18.82 -8.58
C GLY A 162 -2.26 -18.57 -10.03
N ILE A 163 -2.65 -17.33 -10.33
CA ILE A 163 -3.04 -16.90 -11.68
C ILE A 163 -1.93 -17.13 -12.71
N ASN A 164 -0.65 -17.07 -12.32
CA ASN A 164 0.47 -17.37 -13.22
C ASN A 164 0.48 -18.84 -13.69
N HIS A 165 0.05 -19.78 -12.84
CA HIS A 165 -0.04 -21.20 -13.21
C HIS A 165 -1.29 -21.47 -14.06
N GLU A 166 -2.41 -20.84 -13.73
CA GLU A 166 -3.64 -20.88 -14.54
C GLU A 166 -3.40 -20.34 -15.96
N ALA A 167 -2.67 -19.23 -16.08
CA ALA A 167 -2.23 -18.66 -17.35
C ALA A 167 -1.37 -19.66 -18.16
N ASN A 168 -0.38 -20.30 -17.52
CA ASN A 168 0.49 -21.30 -18.16
C ASN A 168 -0.27 -22.56 -18.64
N LEU A 169 -1.36 -22.96 -17.96
CA LEU A 169 -2.18 -24.08 -18.41
C LEU A 169 -3.10 -23.72 -19.58
N SER A 170 -3.51 -22.45 -19.70
CA SER A 170 -4.47 -22.03 -20.73
C SER A 170 -3.97 -22.11 -22.18
N GLU A 171 -2.67 -22.33 -22.41
CA GLU A 171 -2.10 -22.57 -23.75
C GLU A 171 -2.11 -24.04 -24.19
N GLN A 172 -2.48 -25.00 -23.31
CA GLN A 172 -2.25 -26.43 -23.57
C GLN A 172 -3.47 -27.19 -24.13
N ASP A 173 -4.69 -26.64 -24.04
CA ASP A 173 -5.94 -27.34 -24.41
C ASP A 173 -6.25 -27.34 -25.92
N ASP A 174 -5.63 -26.44 -26.69
CA ASP A 174 -5.76 -26.36 -28.16
C ASP A 174 -5.10 -27.55 -28.92
N SER A 175 -4.54 -28.53 -28.19
CA SER A 175 -3.83 -29.68 -28.75
C SER A 175 -4.62 -31.01 -28.70
N GLN A 176 -5.92 -30.98 -28.39
CA GLN A 176 -6.82 -32.14 -28.54
C GLN A 176 -7.12 -32.45 -30.01
N GLU A 177 -6.11 -32.95 -30.74
CA GLU A 177 -6.29 -33.56 -32.06
C GLU A 177 -7.28 -34.72 -31.93
N SER A 178 -8.36 -34.66 -32.73
CA SER A 178 -9.48 -35.59 -32.63
C SER A 178 -9.08 -37.05 -32.91
N ILE A 179 -8.82 -37.84 -31.86
CA ILE A 179 -8.62 -39.29 -31.99
C ILE A 179 -9.96 -39.93 -32.36
N LYS A 180 -10.19 -40.10 -33.67
CA LYS A 180 -11.31 -40.89 -34.21
C LYS A 180 -11.26 -42.31 -33.63
N PRO A 181 -12.40 -42.90 -33.20
CA PRO A 181 -12.40 -44.25 -32.62
C PRO A 181 -12.02 -45.29 -33.67
N ARG A 182 -10.79 -45.80 -33.61
CA ARG A 182 -10.31 -46.84 -34.52
C ARG A 182 -10.85 -48.20 -34.11
N SER A 183 -11.38 -48.94 -35.08
CA SER A 183 -12.06 -50.22 -34.89
C SER A 183 -11.14 -51.33 -34.34
N ARG A 184 -11.73 -52.21 -33.53
CA ARG A 184 -11.08 -53.26 -32.75
C ARG A 184 -10.70 -54.49 -33.61
N PRO A 185 -9.42 -54.92 -33.65
CA PRO A 185 -9.04 -56.27 -34.10
C PRO A 185 -9.15 -57.30 -32.95
N LYS A 186 -9.18 -58.59 -33.30
CA LYS A 186 -9.48 -59.71 -32.39
C LYS A 186 -8.26 -60.23 -31.59
N LYS A 187 -8.55 -60.95 -30.50
CA LYS A 187 -7.59 -61.66 -29.62
C LYS A 187 -6.62 -62.59 -30.36
N ALA A 188 -5.39 -62.66 -29.86
CA ALA A 188 -4.52 -63.84 -29.82
C ALA A 188 -3.83 -63.91 -28.44
N SER A 189 -3.21 -65.04 -28.07
CA SER A 189 -2.99 -65.46 -26.66
C SER A 189 -1.53 -65.77 -26.29
N ASN A 190 -1.24 -65.72 -24.96
CA ASN A 190 -0.02 -66.17 -24.26
C ASN A 190 1.30 -65.41 -24.57
N HIS A 191 2.29 -65.31 -23.68
CA HIS A 191 2.56 -66.04 -22.41
C HIS A 191 3.46 -65.24 -21.42
N LYS A 192 3.30 -65.50 -20.11
CA LYS A 192 4.29 -65.43 -18.98
C LYS A 192 5.10 -64.14 -18.64
N ASN A 193 4.77 -63.62 -17.45
CA ASN A 193 5.60 -63.12 -16.33
C ASN A 193 7.05 -62.63 -16.53
N SER A 194 7.33 -61.42 -16.02
CA SER A 194 8.49 -61.14 -15.13
C SER A 194 8.19 -59.95 -14.18
N ASN A 195 9.04 -59.71 -13.18
CA ASN A 195 8.71 -59.02 -11.92
C ASN A 195 8.76 -57.48 -11.95
N VAL A 196 8.04 -56.88 -10.99
CA VAL A 196 7.86 -55.43 -10.79
C VAL A 196 8.98 -54.81 -9.92
N LEU A 197 10.27 -55.14 -10.17
CA LEU A 197 11.36 -54.73 -9.25
C LEU A 197 12.67 -54.17 -9.84
N ASP A 198 12.82 -54.04 -11.16
CA ASP A 198 14.12 -53.72 -11.80
C ASP A 198 14.25 -52.33 -12.47
N VAL A 199 13.43 -51.34 -12.11
CA VAL A 199 13.51 -49.97 -12.69
C VAL A 199 13.66 -48.87 -11.62
N ILE A 200 14.54 -49.08 -10.62
CA ILE A 200 15.00 -48.02 -9.70
C ILE A 200 16.54 -48.04 -9.58
N THR A 201 17.25 -47.85 -10.69
CA THR A 201 18.72 -47.71 -10.66
C THR A 201 19.30 -46.83 -11.78
N ALA A 202 18.87 -45.56 -11.88
CA ALA A 202 19.53 -44.58 -12.75
C ALA A 202 19.34 -43.10 -12.32
N ILE A 203 19.83 -42.72 -11.14
CA ILE A 203 20.01 -41.28 -10.79
C ILE A 203 21.48 -40.91 -11.02
N PRO A 204 21.81 -40.07 -12.03
CA PRO A 204 23.19 -39.64 -12.26
C PRO A 204 23.71 -38.72 -11.14
N LYS A 205 24.98 -38.93 -10.76
CA LYS A 205 25.68 -38.19 -9.70
C LYS A 205 25.88 -36.70 -10.06
N LYS A 206 24.91 -35.84 -9.74
CA LYS A 206 25.12 -34.38 -9.74
C LYS A 206 24.44 -33.59 -8.61
N ILE A 207 23.86 -34.28 -7.62
CA ILE A 207 23.19 -33.68 -6.45
C ILE A 207 23.90 -34.04 -5.15
N LYS A 208 25.24 -33.88 -5.10
CA LYS A 208 26.02 -34.02 -3.86
C LYS A 208 26.98 -32.86 -3.55
N ASP A 209 27.21 -31.96 -4.51
CA ASP A 209 28.13 -30.83 -4.34
C ASP A 209 27.43 -29.49 -4.06
N LEU A 210 26.12 -29.38 -4.31
CA LEU A 210 25.34 -28.17 -4.02
C LEU A 210 25.02 -27.99 -2.52
N SER A 211 25.03 -29.06 -1.72
CA SER A 211 24.72 -28.99 -0.29
C SER A 211 25.88 -28.49 0.59
N LYS A 212 27.11 -28.41 0.07
CA LYS A 212 28.28 -27.87 0.79
C LYS A 212 28.46 -26.37 0.62
N ALA A 213 28.02 -25.79 -0.50
CA ALA A 213 28.10 -24.33 -0.73
C ALA A 213 27.19 -23.55 0.23
N ALA A 214 26.02 -24.09 0.57
CA ALA A 214 25.06 -23.45 1.50
C ALA A 214 25.56 -23.37 2.96
N THR A 215 26.59 -24.14 3.35
CA THR A 215 27.08 -24.19 4.73
C THR A 215 28.21 -23.21 5.04
N GLN A 216 28.90 -22.67 4.02
CA GLN A 216 29.98 -21.68 4.24
C GLN A 216 29.47 -20.23 4.31
N SER A 217 28.33 -19.89 3.68
CA SER A 217 27.72 -18.55 3.78
C SER A 217 27.23 -18.20 5.20
N LYS A 218 26.84 -19.19 6.01
CA LYS A 218 26.33 -18.95 7.38
C LYS A 218 27.41 -18.70 8.44
N LYS A 219 28.72 -18.76 8.13
CA LYS A 219 29.80 -18.45 9.08
C LYS A 219 30.38 -17.04 8.98
N SER A 220 30.14 -16.30 7.90
CA SER A 220 30.62 -14.91 7.75
C SER A 220 29.69 -13.87 8.41
N ALA A 221 28.38 -14.13 8.46
CA ALA A 221 27.39 -13.19 9.03
C ALA A 221 27.44 -13.02 10.56
N THR A 222 28.14 -13.91 11.29
CA THR A 222 28.25 -13.82 12.77
C THR A 222 29.50 -13.07 13.23
N ALA A 223 30.47 -12.80 12.35
CA ALA A 223 31.74 -12.17 12.70
C ALA A 223 31.73 -10.62 12.74
N GLN A 224 30.74 -9.97 12.10
CA GLN A 224 30.67 -8.50 12.01
C GLN A 224 29.80 -7.82 13.09
N LYS A 225 29.13 -8.58 13.97
CA LYS A 225 28.29 -8.03 15.06
C LYS A 225 29.03 -7.91 16.42
N ALA A 226 30.37 -7.95 16.41
CA ALA A 226 31.19 -8.07 17.62
C ALA A 226 32.27 -6.97 17.80
N SER A 227 32.34 -5.94 16.93
CA SER A 227 33.44 -4.95 16.94
C SER A 227 33.07 -3.52 17.38
N SER A 228 31.80 -3.21 17.66
CA SER A 228 31.35 -1.84 17.97
C SER A 228 30.91 -1.58 19.43
N ALA A 229 31.12 -2.55 20.34
CA ALA A 229 30.69 -2.45 21.73
C ALA A 229 31.84 -2.48 22.76
N LYS A 230 32.87 -1.62 22.61
CA LYS A 230 33.90 -1.45 23.66
C LYS A 230 34.70 -0.13 23.64
N LYS A 231 34.13 0.98 24.15
CA LYS A 231 34.93 2.09 24.69
C LYS A 231 34.20 2.97 25.72
N THR A 232 33.97 2.44 26.92
CA THR A 232 33.80 3.24 28.14
C THR A 232 34.64 2.63 29.27
N THR A 233 35.58 3.41 29.81
CA THR A 233 36.37 3.05 30.99
C THR A 233 35.74 3.65 32.25
N PRO A 234 35.84 2.99 33.41
CA PRO A 234 35.15 3.40 34.63
C PRO A 234 35.99 4.36 35.48
N THR A 235 35.34 5.33 36.12
CA THR A 235 35.87 6.07 37.27
C THR A 235 35.12 5.70 38.56
N LYS A 236 35.84 5.77 39.68
CA LYS A 236 35.56 5.01 40.92
C LYS A 236 34.85 5.89 41.96
N LYS A 237 33.98 5.28 42.77
CA LYS A 237 33.25 5.90 43.89
C LYS A 237 34.16 6.67 44.85
N THR A 238 33.64 7.79 45.39
CA THR A 238 33.83 8.16 46.80
C THR A 238 32.69 9.04 47.34
N ALA A 239 32.25 8.70 48.55
CA ALA A 239 31.48 9.47 49.53
C ALA A 239 32.03 9.01 50.91
N PRO A 240 31.78 9.67 52.07
CA PRO A 240 30.73 10.66 52.36
C PRO A 240 31.19 11.88 53.22
N THR A 241 30.26 12.77 53.61
CA THR A 241 30.20 13.33 54.99
C THR A 241 28.87 14.06 55.26
N LYS A 242 28.37 13.95 56.50
CA LYS A 242 27.24 14.74 57.04
C LYS A 242 27.69 16.15 57.42
N LYS A 243 26.79 17.15 57.37
CA LYS A 243 26.46 18.01 58.53
C LYS A 243 25.24 18.94 58.35
N THR A 244 24.34 18.89 59.35
CA THR A 244 23.51 19.96 59.95
C THR A 244 22.58 20.88 59.13
N ALA A 245 21.31 20.96 59.58
CA ALA A 245 20.36 22.05 59.36
C ALA A 245 20.69 23.30 60.23
N PRO A 246 19.97 24.44 60.07
CA PRO A 246 18.87 24.69 61.02
C PRO A 246 17.63 25.50 60.53
N THR A 247 16.43 25.02 60.90
CA THR A 247 15.23 25.70 61.44
C THR A 247 14.60 27.03 60.92
N LYS A 248 13.25 26.95 60.74
CA LYS A 248 12.16 27.85 61.24
C LYS A 248 11.85 29.24 60.60
N LYS A 249 10.69 29.33 59.92
CA LYS A 249 9.44 30.11 60.24
C LYS A 249 8.51 30.03 59.00
N ALA A 250 7.19 29.79 59.02
CA ALA A 250 6.06 29.97 59.94
C ALA A 250 5.36 31.37 59.91
N THR A 251 4.36 31.52 59.02
CA THR A 251 3.08 32.30 59.09
C THR A 251 2.41 32.19 57.69
N GLN A 252 1.21 31.65 57.44
CA GLN A 252 -0.18 31.92 57.88
C GLN A 252 -0.87 33.18 57.31
N ALA A 253 -2.17 32.98 56.97
CA ALA A 253 -3.21 33.95 56.58
C ALA A 253 -3.10 34.57 55.15
N LYS A 254 -4.20 34.89 54.45
CA LYS A 254 -5.65 34.83 54.77
C LYS A 254 -6.52 34.71 53.51
N GLU A 255 -7.78 34.30 53.69
CA GLU A 255 -8.83 34.36 52.67
C GLU A 255 -9.16 35.80 52.23
N THR A 256 -9.64 35.96 51.00
CA THR A 256 -10.89 36.73 50.76
C THR A 256 -11.79 36.01 49.76
N LYS A 257 -13.08 36.27 49.90
CA LYS A 257 -14.21 35.56 49.30
C LYS A 257 -15.19 36.64 48.85
N SER A 258 -15.72 36.57 47.63
CA SER A 258 -16.90 37.36 47.28
C SER A 258 -17.84 36.59 46.37
N LYS A 259 -19.12 36.64 46.70
CA LYS A 259 -20.26 36.12 45.94
C LYS A 259 -21.11 37.31 45.49
N ASN A 260 -21.79 37.15 44.36
CA ASN A 260 -23.23 37.43 44.10
C ASN A 260 -23.40 37.55 42.56
N SER A 261 -24.33 36.86 41.89
CA SER A 261 -25.81 36.91 41.99
C SER A 261 -26.36 38.31 41.66
N ASN A 262 -27.41 38.51 40.87
CA ASN A 262 -28.54 37.63 40.54
C ASN A 262 -29.42 38.30 39.44
N ILE A 263 -30.36 37.57 38.81
CA ILE A 263 -31.73 38.06 38.39
C ILE A 263 -31.79 39.16 37.27
N SER A 264 -32.75 39.23 36.32
CA SER A 264 -33.87 38.35 35.90
C SER A 264 -34.58 38.86 34.61
N ASP A 265 -35.28 37.95 33.92
CA ASP A 265 -36.61 38.07 33.27
C ASP A 265 -37.01 39.08 32.15
N SER A 266 -38.06 38.64 31.46
CA SER A 266 -39.00 39.35 30.54
C SER A 266 -38.56 39.69 29.10
N LYS A 267 -39.39 39.73 28.04
CA LYS A 267 -40.59 38.98 27.54
C LYS A 267 -41.41 39.90 26.60
N LYS A 268 -41.81 39.41 25.40
CA LYS A 268 -42.73 40.09 24.42
C LYS A 268 -42.19 41.44 23.86
N THR A 269 -42.70 42.16 22.85
CA THR A 269 -43.74 42.06 21.76
C THR A 269 -43.46 43.23 20.78
N ASP A 270 -43.91 43.32 19.52
CA ASP A 270 -44.27 42.40 18.41
C ASP A 270 -44.66 43.28 17.18
N GLU A 271 -44.91 42.70 15.98
CA GLU A 271 -45.45 43.38 14.76
C GLU A 271 -44.57 44.53 14.15
N SER A 272 -44.72 45.07 12.93
CA SER A 272 -45.42 44.70 11.67
C SER A 272 -44.78 45.42 10.44
N HIS A 273 -44.72 44.73 9.28
CA HIS A 273 -45.09 45.11 7.88
C HIS A 273 -45.04 46.57 7.30
N PRO A 274 -45.21 46.80 5.97
CA PRO A 274 -44.71 46.09 4.76
C PRO A 274 -44.33 47.08 3.59
N THR A 275 -44.50 46.64 2.32
CA THR A 275 -44.38 47.37 1.01
C THR A 275 -42.96 47.46 0.39
N SER A 276 -42.74 47.42 -0.93
CA SER A 276 -43.62 47.37 -2.12
C SER A 276 -43.02 46.53 -3.28
N ALA A 277 -43.84 46.15 -4.28
CA ALA A 277 -43.47 45.32 -5.45
C ALA A 277 -43.45 46.18 -6.76
N PRO A 278 -43.67 45.69 -8.00
CA PRO A 278 -43.23 44.45 -8.72
C PRO A 278 -42.61 44.73 -10.13
N LYS A 279 -42.05 43.73 -10.84
CA LYS A 279 -42.05 43.74 -12.33
C LYS A 279 -41.95 42.39 -13.08
N LYS A 280 -43.12 41.94 -13.56
CA LYS A 280 -43.48 41.21 -14.79
C LYS A 280 -42.47 40.43 -15.68
N THR A 281 -42.77 39.13 -15.82
CA THR A 281 -43.00 38.33 -17.07
C THR A 281 -41.94 38.11 -18.16
N LYS A 282 -41.62 36.83 -18.41
CA LYS A 282 -41.58 36.07 -19.69
C LYS A 282 -41.29 34.60 -19.32
N GLY A 283 -41.75 33.53 -19.96
CA GLY A 283 -42.70 33.34 -21.07
C GLY A 283 -42.71 31.82 -21.38
N GLY A 284 -43.88 31.20 -21.60
CA GLY A 284 -43.97 29.75 -21.82
C GLY A 284 -43.97 29.34 -23.29
N SER A 285 -43.53 28.11 -23.58
CA SER A 285 -44.37 27.07 -24.20
C SER A 285 -43.55 25.86 -24.63
N SER A 286 -44.01 24.67 -24.24
CA SER A 286 -43.55 23.41 -24.80
C SER A 286 -44.15 23.22 -26.20
N LYS A 287 -43.37 22.63 -27.12
CA LYS A 287 -43.88 22.08 -28.38
C LYS A 287 -44.00 20.56 -28.25
N GLY A 288 -44.93 19.99 -29.03
CA GLY A 288 -44.82 18.61 -29.54
C GLY A 288 -44.16 18.59 -30.91
#